data_AF-A0A2S7T0X8-F1
#
_entry.id   AF-A0A2S7T0X8-F1
#
_cell.length_a   1.000
_cell.length_b   1.000
_cell.length_c   1.000
_cell.angle_alpha   90.00
_cell.angle_beta   90.00
_cell.angle_gamma   90.00
#
_symmetry.space_group_name_H-M   'P 1'
#
loop_
_entity.id
_entity.type
_entity.pdbx_description
1 polymer ?
#
loop_
_entity_poly.entity_id
_entity_poly.type
_entity_poly.pdbx_seq_one_letter_code
_entity_poly.pdbx_strand_id
1 'polypeptide(L)'
;MDTVVYKLHRASKYELILAAVTDLEKQGKGIVQVPQSENKEIKYDEAWMNLKLGTIFFFNYNTKIKIPSSSTGIMITHDKQKDLIKFEFSIPKFLFANNVVEVIPAFTSKHYKPYDQGMINLCARFWYKVIKMIFTRVIFELTAGTAGKFRWEDVQISRLDIAFNQIFQNKEDALFYLESMKQVRVPKGGKDFVLYDSSITYNNPRYYWKIYHKGADFRATGRNGIITTMKEYHNPLTGVIKDKADKWGEQIGTAAINKPTDLNMSMLEMSYDNIDELELYADRILRYELEARGGLMSYLFNRHLKKHKVEGYQALWRAVFYIMEDSNYAIARDVETRYVDIWGVPSKKYTKSFVTKTHYLPAGHFKDSENLHGMQPVHDPQQIKRIDKITRCRYFLEKKYGLKDIYMIKKLNKFLDREQGRYHQFFIKVDSVDAADGNNQMNYDDDGVQVHDFIDIFDTTDQRQKFSLSLLKILIKKHNHLFTHFQFDKLPVPSEISMKVKEMNYRHDATISTEKEKAKYKMRESQVQMIFQLLKTQTWDDIKRSKVFDRKTVYNWQQRIKKIQGLENSINFTEREFTDSIVKDCAKLYFRHYGEMLALYNPVSRFLNKQTLLLEV
;
A
#
# COMPACT_ATOMS: atom_id res chain seq x y z
N MET A 1 0.88 8.08 4.24
CA MET A 1 0.49 7.94 2.82
C MET A 1 1.44 8.78 2.01
N ASP A 2 1.82 8.28 0.84
CA ASP A 2 2.75 8.95 -0.05
C ASP A 2 1.98 9.49 -1.27
N THR A 3 1.76 8.69 -2.29
CA THR A 3 1.04 9.07 -3.52
C THR A 3 -0.45 8.77 -3.45
N VAL A 4 -1.27 9.62 -4.10
CA VAL A 4 -2.69 9.35 -4.35
C VAL A 4 -3.04 9.69 -5.81
N VAL A 5 -3.96 8.91 -6.39
CA VAL A 5 -4.49 9.16 -7.74
C VAL A 5 -6.00 9.25 -7.71
N TYR A 6 -6.51 10.47 -7.96
CA TYR A 6 -7.92 10.75 -8.16
C TYR A 6 -8.28 10.73 -9.64
N LYS A 7 -9.53 10.40 -9.91
CA LYS A 7 -10.15 10.45 -11.23
C LYS A 7 -11.52 11.10 -11.06
N LEU A 8 -11.68 12.32 -11.56
CA LEU A 8 -12.95 13.02 -11.65
C LEU A 8 -13.64 12.60 -12.95
N HIS A 9 -14.68 11.77 -12.82
CA HIS A 9 -15.52 11.33 -13.94
C HIS A 9 -16.56 12.40 -14.27
N ARG A 10 -17.13 12.32 -15.47
CA ARG A 10 -18.14 13.27 -15.96
C ARG A 10 -17.61 14.70 -15.90
N ALA A 11 -16.36 14.89 -16.35
CA ALA A 11 -15.67 16.17 -16.27
C ALA A 11 -16.44 17.29 -16.98
N SER A 12 -17.15 16.98 -18.07
CA SER A 12 -18.06 17.86 -18.80
C SER A 12 -19.13 18.52 -17.93
N LYS A 13 -19.54 17.89 -16.82
CA LYS A 13 -20.48 18.47 -15.84
C LYS A 13 -19.89 19.63 -15.04
N TYR A 14 -18.56 19.73 -14.98
CA TYR A 14 -17.83 20.67 -14.15
C TYR A 14 -17.11 21.69 -15.03
N GLU A 15 -17.86 22.52 -15.76
CA GLU A 15 -17.35 23.44 -16.79
C GLU A 15 -16.17 24.29 -16.32
N LEU A 16 -16.22 24.84 -15.09
CA LEU A 16 -15.11 25.63 -14.53
C LEU A 16 -13.84 24.80 -14.30
N ILE A 17 -13.98 23.56 -13.82
CA ILE A 17 -12.83 22.65 -13.65
C ILE A 17 -12.29 22.25 -15.04
N LEU A 18 -13.18 22.02 -15.99
CA LEU A 18 -12.79 21.62 -17.35
C LEU A 18 -12.09 22.76 -18.11
N ALA A 19 -12.61 23.99 -18.00
CA ALA A 19 -12.00 25.20 -18.54
C ALA A 19 -10.61 25.41 -17.91
N ALA A 20 -10.52 25.27 -16.59
CA ALA A 20 -9.26 25.34 -15.86
C ALA A 20 -8.19 24.38 -16.39
N VAL A 21 -8.58 23.11 -16.57
CA VAL A 21 -7.69 22.09 -17.11
C VAL A 21 -7.36 22.34 -18.58
N THR A 22 -8.32 22.82 -19.37
CA THR A 22 -8.10 23.11 -20.79
C THR A 22 -7.15 24.29 -21.00
N ASP A 23 -7.24 25.32 -20.16
CA ASP A 23 -6.31 26.46 -20.22
C ASP A 23 -4.90 26.06 -19.77
N LEU A 24 -4.80 25.21 -18.74
CA LEU A 24 -3.55 24.54 -18.36
C LEU A 24 -2.93 23.76 -19.52
N GLU A 25 -3.74 23.02 -20.29
CA GLU A 25 -3.30 22.24 -21.45
C GLU A 25 -2.77 23.13 -22.58
N LYS A 26 -3.50 24.21 -22.92
CA LYS A 26 -3.15 25.10 -24.04
C LYS A 26 -1.84 25.85 -23.80
N GLN A 27 -1.63 26.32 -22.59
CA GLN A 27 -0.51 27.21 -22.30
C GLN A 27 0.80 26.44 -22.02
N GLY A 28 0.76 25.10 -21.94
CA GLY A 28 1.89 24.25 -21.51
C GLY A 28 2.32 24.45 -20.05
N LYS A 29 1.80 25.51 -19.42
CA LYS A 29 1.84 26.02 -18.04
C LYS A 29 0.70 27.05 -17.99
N GLY A 30 -0.37 26.90 -17.21
CA GLY A 30 -1.54 27.76 -17.46
C GLY A 30 -2.43 28.24 -16.31
N ILE A 31 -3.02 29.41 -16.59
CA ILE A 31 -3.96 30.26 -15.83
C ILE A 31 -5.40 29.85 -16.14
N VAL A 32 -6.35 30.07 -15.22
CA VAL A 32 -7.79 29.87 -15.47
C VAL A 32 -8.50 31.22 -15.42
N GLN A 33 -9.19 31.59 -16.51
CA GLN A 33 -10.04 32.78 -16.54
C GLN A 33 -11.41 32.41 -15.97
N VAL A 34 -11.89 33.17 -14.98
CA VAL A 34 -13.23 32.96 -14.40
C VAL A 34 -14.16 34.09 -14.81
N PRO A 35 -15.34 33.79 -15.39
CA PRO A 35 -16.35 34.81 -15.65
C PRO A 35 -16.96 35.33 -14.34
N GLN A 36 -16.97 36.65 -14.15
CA GLN A 36 -17.75 37.28 -13.09
C GLN A 36 -19.16 37.55 -13.59
N SER A 37 -20.13 36.71 -13.16
CA SER A 37 -21.59 36.88 -13.21
C SER A 37 -22.26 37.35 -14.51
N GLU A 38 -23.39 36.72 -14.82
CA GLU A 38 -24.28 37.02 -15.94
C GLU A 38 -24.59 38.53 -16.07
N ASN A 39 -24.29 39.12 -17.23
CA ASN A 39 -24.85 40.39 -17.78
C ASN A 39 -24.02 41.70 -17.87
N LYS A 40 -22.69 41.70 -18.04
CA LYS A 40 -22.02 42.89 -18.66
C LYS A 40 -20.91 42.52 -19.65
N GLU A 41 -20.83 43.30 -20.74
CA GLU A 41 -19.79 43.23 -21.77
C GLU A 41 -18.40 43.04 -21.17
N ILE A 42 -17.75 41.96 -21.60
CA ILE A 42 -16.45 41.52 -21.10
C ILE A 42 -15.37 42.37 -21.81
N LYS A 43 -14.77 43.31 -21.08
CA LYS A 43 -13.43 43.80 -21.41
C LYS A 43 -12.41 42.84 -20.80
N TYR A 44 -11.55 42.33 -21.66
CA TYR A 44 -10.53 41.33 -21.37
C TYR A 44 -9.27 42.02 -20.88
N ASP A 45 -8.79 41.66 -19.69
CA ASP A 45 -7.45 42.03 -19.25
C ASP A 45 -6.70 40.80 -18.70
N GLU A 46 -5.44 40.67 -19.12
CA GLU A 46 -4.56 39.54 -18.87
C GLU A 46 -4.13 39.45 -17.40
N ALA A 47 -4.34 38.29 -16.75
CA ALA A 47 -3.74 37.97 -15.47
C ALA A 47 -2.72 36.83 -15.63
N TRP A 48 -1.50 37.06 -15.12
CA TRP A 48 -0.38 36.13 -15.21
C TRP A 48 -0.31 35.25 -13.96
N MET A 49 -0.49 33.93 -14.09
CA MET A 49 -0.23 32.98 -13.01
C MET A 49 1.25 32.61 -13.06
N ASN A 50 2.08 33.39 -12.38
CA ASN A 50 3.43 32.94 -12.03
C ASN A 50 3.33 31.94 -10.90
N LEU A 51 3.02 30.72 -11.30
CA LEU A 51 3.97 29.62 -11.29
C LEU A 51 4.80 29.28 -10.02
N LYS A 52 5.17 30.23 -9.16
CA LYS A 52 6.25 30.04 -8.17
C LYS A 52 6.05 30.63 -6.79
N LEU A 53 5.04 31.48 -6.56
CA LEU A 53 5.04 32.39 -5.40
C LEU A 53 3.88 32.23 -4.40
N GLY A 54 3.17 31.08 -4.37
CA GLY A 54 2.37 30.69 -3.19
C GLY A 54 0.87 30.38 -3.39
N THR A 55 0.42 30.06 -4.59
CA THR A 55 -0.77 29.20 -4.81
C THR A 55 -0.38 28.07 -5.77
N ILE A 56 -0.43 26.83 -5.28
CA ILE A 56 -0.01 25.52 -5.85
C ILE A 56 0.72 25.52 -7.22
N PHE A 57 1.95 24.98 -7.27
CA PHE A 57 2.73 24.75 -8.50
C PHE A 57 3.52 23.43 -8.50
N PHE A 58 3.65 22.59 -9.56
CA PHE A 58 3.34 22.66 -11.00
C PHE A 58 2.90 21.31 -11.62
N PHE A 59 2.32 21.36 -12.81
CA PHE A 59 1.89 20.21 -13.61
C PHE A 59 2.89 19.83 -14.71
N ASN A 60 3.22 18.53 -14.79
CA ASN A 60 3.95 17.98 -15.93
C ASN A 60 2.90 17.40 -16.90
N TYR A 61 2.54 18.15 -17.94
CA TYR A 61 1.67 17.64 -19.01
C TYR A 61 2.51 16.80 -19.96
N ASN A 62 2.37 15.49 -19.85
CA ASN A 62 2.95 14.58 -20.81
C ASN A 62 1.94 13.47 -21.11
N THR A 63 1.33 13.51 -22.28
CA THR A 63 0.34 12.54 -22.74
C THR A 63 0.92 11.13 -22.93
N LYS A 64 2.25 10.95 -22.79
CA LYS A 64 2.94 9.66 -22.96
C LYS A 64 4.09 9.35 -21.98
N ILE A 65 4.44 10.24 -21.03
CA ILE A 65 5.63 10.03 -20.17
C ILE A 65 5.21 9.77 -18.72
N LYS A 66 5.64 8.62 -18.18
CA LYS A 66 5.54 8.31 -16.75
C LYS A 66 6.28 9.39 -15.97
N ILE A 67 5.61 10.04 -15.02
CA ILE A 67 6.26 10.99 -14.14
C ILE A 67 7.37 10.29 -13.35
N PRO A 68 8.60 10.80 -13.36
CA PRO A 68 9.63 10.32 -12.45
C PRO A 68 9.22 10.68 -11.02
N SER A 69 9.51 9.78 -10.08
CA SER A 69 9.26 9.97 -8.64
C SER A 69 9.89 11.23 -8.05
N SER A 70 10.71 11.98 -8.82
CA SER A 70 11.29 13.27 -8.49
C SER A 70 10.31 14.44 -8.54
N SER A 71 9.22 14.40 -9.32
CA SER A 71 8.38 15.60 -9.49
C SER A 71 7.72 16.03 -8.17
N THR A 72 7.77 17.32 -7.87
CA THR A 72 7.14 17.97 -6.70
C THR A 72 5.69 18.35 -6.96
N GLY A 73 5.23 18.14 -8.19
CA GLY A 73 3.99 18.64 -8.74
C GLY A 73 2.77 17.73 -8.62
N ILE A 74 1.62 18.27 -9.03
CA ILE A 74 0.42 17.50 -9.32
C ILE A 74 0.40 17.18 -10.80
N MET A 75 0.12 15.95 -11.19
CA MET A 75 -0.15 15.59 -12.58
C MET A 75 -1.63 15.70 -12.85
N ILE A 76 -2.01 16.47 -13.88
CA ILE A 76 -3.36 16.46 -14.42
C ILE A 76 -3.32 15.86 -15.81
N THR A 77 -4.25 14.94 -16.08
CA THR A 77 -4.45 14.36 -17.41
C THR A 77 -5.92 14.36 -17.74
N HIS A 78 -6.31 15.01 -18.83
CA HIS A 78 -7.67 15.00 -19.33
C HIS A 78 -7.83 13.93 -20.41
N ASP A 79 -8.72 12.98 -20.18
CA ASP A 79 -9.15 11.98 -21.15
C ASP A 79 -10.54 12.36 -21.67
N LYS A 80 -10.56 13.08 -22.79
CA LYS A 80 -11.78 13.57 -23.46
C LYS A 80 -12.71 12.43 -23.89
N GLN A 81 -12.15 11.29 -24.31
CA GLN A 81 -12.94 10.15 -24.78
C GLN A 81 -13.70 9.48 -23.63
N LYS A 82 -13.12 9.46 -22.43
CA LYS A 82 -13.75 8.88 -21.23
C LYS A 82 -14.45 9.93 -20.35
N ASP A 83 -14.48 11.18 -20.77
CA ASP A 83 -14.98 12.33 -20.00
C ASP A 83 -14.44 12.34 -18.55
N LEU A 84 -13.10 12.33 -18.44
CA LEU A 84 -12.38 12.05 -17.20
C LEU A 84 -11.18 12.97 -17.01
N ILE A 85 -11.01 13.54 -15.83
CA ILE A 85 -9.78 14.24 -15.41
C ILE A 85 -9.08 13.42 -14.32
N LYS A 86 -7.83 13.02 -14.56
CA LYS A 86 -6.99 12.30 -13.61
C LYS A 86 -6.06 13.29 -12.88
N PHE A 87 -5.98 13.19 -11.56
CA PHE A 87 -5.05 13.92 -10.70
C PHE A 87 -4.13 12.94 -9.98
N GLU A 88 -2.81 13.09 -10.07
CA GLU A 88 -1.83 12.22 -9.40
C GLU A 88 -0.74 13.04 -8.73
N PHE A 89 -0.51 12.84 -7.43
CA PHE A 89 0.51 13.59 -6.69
C PHE A 89 0.95 12.88 -5.40
N SER A 90 2.13 13.25 -4.89
CA SER A 90 2.64 12.85 -3.57
C SER A 90 2.16 13.83 -2.50
N ILE A 91 1.42 13.33 -1.51
CA ILE A 91 0.91 14.09 -0.37
C ILE A 91 2.05 14.73 0.43
N PRO A 92 3.13 14.02 0.82
CA PRO A 92 4.28 14.65 1.48
C PRO A 92 4.87 15.81 0.68
N LYS A 93 5.08 15.63 -0.63
CA LYS A 93 5.63 16.72 -1.46
C LYS A 93 4.67 17.89 -1.59
N PHE A 94 3.39 17.61 -1.71
CA PHE A 94 2.36 18.64 -1.76
C PHE A 94 2.34 19.47 -0.46
N LEU A 95 2.54 18.83 0.70
CA LEU A 95 2.48 19.50 2.00
C LEU A 95 3.81 20.10 2.45
N PHE A 96 4.94 19.52 2.07
CA PHE A 96 6.26 19.85 2.64
C PHE A 96 7.33 20.12 1.58
N ALA A 97 6.98 20.15 0.30
CA ALA A 97 7.91 20.24 -0.84
C ALA A 97 8.94 19.11 -0.96
N ASN A 98 8.94 18.13 -0.05
CA ASN A 98 9.83 16.97 -0.04
C ASN A 98 9.06 15.68 0.30
N ASN A 99 9.63 14.52 -0.01
CA ASN A 99 9.06 13.22 0.32
C ASN A 99 9.88 12.45 1.37
N VAL A 100 10.84 13.09 2.03
CA VAL A 100 11.63 12.47 3.11
C VAL A 100 10.73 12.30 4.33
N VAL A 101 9.97 13.34 4.65
CA VAL A 101 9.04 13.37 5.78
C VAL A 101 7.79 12.54 5.48
N GLU A 102 7.28 11.87 6.51
CA GLU A 102 5.97 11.23 6.47
C GLU A 102 4.94 12.09 7.19
N VAL A 103 3.77 12.23 6.59
CA VAL A 103 2.61 12.74 7.31
C VAL A 103 2.17 11.62 8.25
N ILE A 104 2.33 11.81 9.55
CA ILE A 104 1.83 10.90 10.56
C ILE A 104 0.77 11.64 11.38
N PRO A 105 -0.36 10.99 11.75
CA PRO A 105 -1.23 11.56 12.77
C PRO A 105 -0.42 11.85 14.03
N ALA A 106 -0.74 12.93 14.76
CA ALA A 106 -0.04 13.26 16.00
C ALA A 106 -0.24 12.14 17.03
N PHE A 107 0.79 11.34 17.30
CA PHE A 107 0.76 10.24 18.24
C PHE A 107 1.63 10.58 19.45
N THR A 108 1.12 11.41 20.36
CA THR A 108 1.83 11.80 21.59
C THR A 108 1.80 10.71 22.68
N SER A 109 1.38 9.48 22.37
CA SER A 109 1.17 8.43 23.36
C SER A 109 2.36 7.48 23.47
N LYS A 110 2.96 7.44 24.67
CA LYS A 110 3.95 6.44 25.14
C LYS A 110 3.45 4.98 25.12
N HIS A 111 2.19 4.74 24.78
CA HIS A 111 1.56 3.40 24.72
C HIS A 111 1.35 2.90 23.28
N TYR A 112 2.08 3.46 22.31
CA TYR A 112 2.09 3.04 20.91
C TYR A 112 2.27 1.52 20.76
N LYS A 113 1.26 0.85 20.20
CA LYS A 113 1.36 -0.53 19.70
C LYS A 113 0.98 -0.52 18.21
N PRO A 114 1.89 -0.81 17.27
CA PRO A 114 1.68 -0.69 15.81
C PRO A 114 0.53 -1.54 15.23
N TYR A 115 -0.13 -2.35 16.05
CA TYR A 115 -1.18 -3.29 15.66
C TYR A 115 -2.46 -3.14 16.47
N ASP A 116 -2.54 -2.10 17.30
CA ASP A 116 -3.79 -1.83 18.00
C ASP A 116 -4.88 -1.47 16.99
N GLN A 117 -6.04 -2.12 17.15
CA GLN A 117 -7.20 -1.88 16.33
C GLN A 117 -7.69 -0.43 16.48
N GLY A 118 -7.49 0.17 17.66
CA GLY A 118 -7.73 1.59 17.92
C GLY A 118 -6.87 2.48 17.02
N MET A 119 -5.58 2.20 16.91
CA MET A 119 -4.64 2.93 16.05
C MET A 119 -4.98 2.81 14.57
N ILE A 120 -5.27 1.61 14.07
CA ILE A 120 -5.70 1.42 12.68
C ILE A 120 -6.96 2.24 12.39
N ASN A 121 -7.90 2.28 13.34
CA ASN A 121 -9.12 3.07 13.21
C ASN A 121 -8.83 4.57 13.16
N LEU A 122 -7.96 5.07 14.04
CA LEU A 122 -7.56 6.47 14.11
C LEU A 122 -6.83 6.89 12.83
N CYS A 123 -5.81 6.14 12.42
CA CYS A 123 -5.05 6.37 11.18
C CYS A 123 -5.99 6.42 9.98
N ALA A 124 -6.90 5.44 9.85
CA ALA A 124 -7.83 5.42 8.74
C ALA A 124 -8.75 6.64 8.74
N ARG A 125 -9.27 7.06 9.91
CA ARG A 125 -10.15 8.24 10.02
C ARG A 125 -9.41 9.53 9.65
N PHE A 126 -8.22 9.72 10.21
CA PHE A 126 -7.36 10.86 9.88
C PHE A 126 -7.09 10.91 8.38
N TRP A 127 -6.60 9.81 7.80
CA TRP A 127 -6.22 9.77 6.41
C TRP A 127 -7.40 9.92 5.45
N TYR A 128 -8.55 9.35 5.78
CA TYR A 128 -9.77 9.55 5.00
C TYR A 128 -10.17 11.03 4.93
N LYS A 129 -10.07 11.76 6.04
CA LYS A 129 -10.30 13.22 6.08
C LYS A 129 -9.24 13.97 5.27
N VAL A 130 -7.95 13.66 5.46
CA VAL A 130 -6.84 14.33 4.77
C VAL A 130 -6.92 14.18 3.26
N ILE A 131 -7.18 12.97 2.75
CA ILE A 131 -7.39 12.71 1.31
C ILE A 131 -8.47 13.63 0.75
N LYS A 132 -9.63 13.69 1.41
CA LYS A 132 -10.75 14.53 0.98
C LYS A 132 -10.39 16.02 1.00
N MET A 133 -9.81 16.47 2.12
CA MET A 133 -9.40 17.85 2.32
C MET A 133 -8.40 18.31 1.25
N ILE A 134 -7.36 17.52 0.99
CA ILE A 134 -6.35 17.87 -0.01
C ILE A 134 -6.98 17.97 -1.40
N PHE A 135 -7.79 16.99 -1.81
CA PHE A 135 -8.41 17.04 -3.13
C PHE A 135 -9.40 18.21 -3.27
N THR A 136 -10.19 18.51 -2.23
CA THR A 136 -11.02 19.73 -2.21
C THR A 136 -10.17 20.99 -2.37
N ARG A 137 -9.03 21.08 -1.69
CA ARG A 137 -8.12 22.23 -1.82
C ARG A 137 -7.55 22.32 -3.23
N VAL A 138 -7.14 21.21 -3.84
CA VAL A 138 -6.65 21.18 -5.22
C VAL A 138 -7.70 21.73 -6.18
N ILE A 139 -8.97 21.30 -6.06
CA ILE A 139 -10.04 21.81 -6.93
C ILE A 139 -10.35 23.29 -6.64
N PHE A 140 -10.38 23.69 -5.37
CA PHE A 140 -10.59 25.09 -4.98
C PHE A 140 -9.52 25.99 -5.63
N GLU A 141 -8.25 25.63 -5.50
CA GLU A 141 -7.13 26.43 -6.03
C GLU A 141 -7.10 26.43 -7.55
N LEU A 142 -7.32 25.26 -8.17
CA LEU A 142 -7.42 25.13 -9.63
C LEU A 142 -8.49 26.04 -10.23
N THR A 143 -9.50 26.40 -9.44
CA THR A 143 -10.65 27.18 -9.91
C THR A 143 -10.70 28.55 -9.26
N ALA A 144 -9.61 29.01 -8.62
CA ALA A 144 -9.54 30.28 -7.90
C ALA A 144 -10.68 30.50 -6.88
N GLY A 145 -11.16 29.41 -6.28
CA GLY A 145 -12.27 29.39 -5.33
C GLY A 145 -13.66 29.54 -5.94
N THR A 146 -13.77 29.57 -7.27
CA THR A 146 -15.00 29.90 -7.99
C THR A 146 -15.79 28.68 -8.45
N ALA A 147 -15.16 27.51 -8.58
CA ALA A 147 -15.94 26.33 -8.92
C ALA A 147 -16.91 26.01 -7.79
N GLY A 148 -18.18 25.85 -8.17
CA GLY A 148 -19.19 25.23 -7.33
C GLY A 148 -18.71 23.87 -6.80
N LYS A 149 -19.38 23.38 -5.75
CA LYS A 149 -19.07 22.08 -5.13
C LYS A 149 -19.07 20.97 -6.20
N PHE A 150 -17.95 20.27 -6.38
CA PHE A 150 -17.94 19.01 -7.13
C PHE A 150 -18.61 17.90 -6.31
N ARG A 151 -19.14 16.87 -6.98
CA ARG A 151 -19.72 15.72 -6.27
C ARG A 151 -18.66 14.65 -6.05
N TRP A 152 -18.48 14.25 -4.80
CA TRP A 152 -17.56 13.16 -4.43
C TRP A 152 -17.90 11.83 -5.12
N GLU A 153 -19.17 11.61 -5.45
CA GLU A 153 -19.65 10.42 -6.17
C GLU A 153 -19.07 10.29 -7.58
N ASP A 154 -18.58 11.38 -8.16
CA ASP A 154 -17.88 11.39 -9.45
C ASP A 154 -16.35 11.29 -9.27
N VAL A 155 -15.84 11.29 -8.02
CA VAL A 155 -14.42 11.20 -7.70
C VAL A 155 -14.04 9.78 -7.30
N GLN A 156 -13.26 9.13 -8.17
CA GLN A 156 -12.67 7.81 -7.93
C GLN A 156 -11.25 7.92 -7.37
N ILE A 157 -10.93 7.15 -6.34
CA ILE A 157 -9.55 6.83 -5.95
C ILE A 157 -9.11 5.59 -6.71
N SER A 158 -8.10 5.74 -7.58
CA SER A 158 -7.62 4.65 -8.44
C SER A 158 -6.28 4.04 -7.99
N ARG A 159 -5.51 4.80 -7.21
CA ARG A 159 -4.27 4.35 -6.55
C ARG A 159 -4.08 5.10 -5.24
N LEU A 160 -3.53 4.40 -4.26
CA LEU A 160 -3.14 4.95 -2.97
C LEU A 160 -1.86 4.28 -2.47
N ASP A 161 -0.82 5.05 -2.18
CA ASP A 161 0.43 4.54 -1.67
C ASP A 161 0.49 4.75 -0.15
N ILE A 162 0.67 3.66 0.58
CA ILE A 162 0.84 3.67 2.03
C ILE A 162 2.31 3.45 2.33
N ALA A 163 2.95 4.43 2.96
CA ALA A 163 4.36 4.40 3.32
C ALA A 163 4.53 4.40 4.85
N PHE A 164 5.60 3.77 5.32
CA PHE A 164 6.10 3.83 6.69
C PHE A 164 7.63 3.90 6.69
N ASN A 165 8.19 4.85 7.45
CA ASN A 165 9.61 5.10 7.57
C ASN A 165 10.12 4.42 8.83
N GLN A 166 11.01 3.44 8.68
CA GLN A 166 11.82 2.93 9.78
C GLN A 166 13.13 3.74 9.84
N ILE A 167 13.36 4.40 10.97
CA ILE A 167 14.50 5.28 11.19
C ILE A 167 15.59 4.53 11.96
N PHE A 168 16.81 4.56 11.45
CA PHE A 168 18.01 3.95 12.02
C PHE A 168 18.91 5.02 12.67
N GLN A 169 19.98 4.59 13.34
CA GLN A 169 20.94 5.52 13.94
C GLN A 169 21.73 6.25 12.85
N ASN A 170 22.21 5.50 11.85
CA ASN A 170 23.00 6.00 10.74
C ASN A 170 22.61 5.28 9.42
N LYS A 171 23.35 5.59 8.36
CA LYS A 171 23.13 5.06 7.01
C LYS A 171 23.54 3.60 6.87
N GLU A 172 24.65 3.27 7.49
CA GLU A 172 25.30 1.97 7.45
C GLU A 172 24.36 0.92 8.06
N ASP A 173 23.73 1.24 9.20
CA ASP A 173 22.73 0.40 9.85
C ASP A 173 21.51 0.15 8.95
N ALA A 174 21.00 1.21 8.30
CA ALA A 174 19.85 1.10 7.40
C ALA A 174 20.18 0.19 6.20
N LEU A 175 21.33 0.40 5.56
CA LEU A 175 21.77 -0.41 4.41
C LEU A 175 22.08 -1.86 4.82
N PHE A 176 22.73 -2.04 5.97
CA PHE A 176 23.00 -3.37 6.52
C PHE A 176 21.72 -4.15 6.81
N TYR A 177 20.74 -3.49 7.43
CA TYR A 177 19.45 -4.08 7.71
C TYR A 177 18.71 -4.45 6.42
N LEU A 178 18.74 -3.58 5.40
CA LEU A 178 18.18 -3.86 4.08
C LEU A 178 18.83 -5.09 3.43
N GLU A 179 20.15 -5.18 3.47
CA GLU A 179 20.89 -6.32 2.91
C GLU A 179 20.57 -7.62 3.66
N SER A 180 20.44 -7.55 4.99
CA SER A 180 19.99 -8.66 5.82
C SER A 180 18.58 -9.13 5.43
N MET A 181 17.65 -8.20 5.13
CA MET A 181 16.32 -8.56 4.63
C MET A 181 16.36 -9.27 3.28
N LYS A 182 17.20 -8.80 2.34
CA LYS A 182 17.37 -9.46 1.02
C LYS A 182 17.80 -10.91 1.17
N GLN A 183 18.70 -11.19 2.10
CA GLN A 183 19.25 -12.52 2.30
C GLN A 183 18.31 -13.47 3.06
N VAL A 184 17.57 -12.97 4.06
CA VAL A 184 16.82 -13.81 5.00
C VAL A 184 15.33 -13.89 4.70
N ARG A 185 14.73 -12.81 4.18
CA ARG A 185 13.26 -12.67 4.06
C ARG A 185 12.76 -12.80 2.63
N VAL A 186 13.62 -12.57 1.63
CA VAL A 186 13.21 -12.69 0.23
C VAL A 186 13.31 -14.16 -0.22
N PRO A 187 12.22 -14.77 -0.71
CA PRO A 187 12.26 -16.13 -1.24
C PRO A 187 13.22 -16.24 -2.43
N LYS A 188 14.19 -17.17 -2.37
CA LYS A 188 15.08 -17.46 -3.50
C LYS A 188 14.27 -17.98 -4.69
N GLY A 189 14.42 -17.37 -5.86
CA GLY A 189 13.75 -17.78 -7.10
C GLY A 189 12.30 -17.28 -7.26
N GLY A 190 11.82 -16.41 -6.39
CA GLY A 190 10.51 -15.76 -6.56
C GLY A 190 10.54 -14.80 -7.76
N LYS A 191 9.88 -15.16 -8.86
CA LYS A 191 9.82 -14.33 -10.10
C LYS A 191 9.26 -12.93 -9.88
N ASP A 192 8.46 -12.76 -8.82
CA ASP A 192 7.83 -11.48 -8.48
C ASP A 192 8.74 -10.53 -7.70
N PHE A 193 9.88 -11.02 -7.17
CA PHE A 193 10.82 -10.21 -6.41
C PHE A 193 11.95 -9.70 -7.30
N VAL A 194 12.20 -8.40 -7.22
CA VAL A 194 13.33 -7.74 -7.87
C VAL A 194 14.20 -7.11 -6.79
N LEU A 195 15.46 -7.51 -6.75
CA LEU A 195 16.47 -7.00 -5.83
C LEU A 195 17.31 -5.95 -6.53
N TYR A 196 17.35 -4.76 -5.95
CA TYR A 196 18.26 -3.69 -6.35
C TYR A 196 19.26 -3.43 -5.22
N ASP A 197 20.31 -2.67 -5.50
CA ASP A 197 21.32 -2.33 -4.50
C ASP A 197 20.69 -1.63 -3.28
N SER A 198 19.81 -0.67 -3.53
CA SER A 198 19.15 0.14 -2.50
C SER A 198 17.68 -0.20 -2.27
N SER A 199 17.15 -1.30 -2.84
CA SER A 199 15.75 -1.67 -2.60
C SER A 199 15.41 -3.15 -2.80
N ILE A 200 14.33 -3.57 -2.15
CA ILE A 200 13.60 -4.81 -2.41
C ILE A 200 12.28 -4.40 -3.04
N THR A 201 11.95 -4.96 -4.20
CA THR A 201 10.68 -4.73 -4.87
C THR A 201 9.94 -6.05 -5.02
N TYR A 202 8.63 -6.03 -4.78
CA TYR A 202 7.71 -7.10 -5.16
C TYR A 202 6.66 -6.53 -6.10
N ASN A 203 6.56 -7.12 -7.29
CA ASN A 203 5.61 -6.69 -8.29
C ASN A 203 4.64 -7.82 -8.63
N ASN A 204 3.37 -7.61 -8.33
CA ASN A 204 2.28 -8.51 -8.67
C ASN A 204 1.23 -7.71 -9.49
N PRO A 205 0.48 -8.35 -10.40
CA PRO A 205 -0.61 -7.69 -11.14
C PRO A 205 -1.58 -6.87 -10.27
N ARG A 206 -1.76 -7.22 -9.00
CA ARG A 206 -2.71 -6.57 -8.07
C ARG A 206 -2.10 -5.39 -7.31
N TYR A 207 -0.83 -5.47 -6.91
CA TYR A 207 -0.16 -4.44 -6.12
C TYR A 207 1.34 -4.44 -6.32
N TYR A 208 1.93 -3.29 -6.03
CA TYR A 208 3.36 -3.10 -5.98
C TYR A 208 3.76 -2.81 -4.55
N TRP A 209 4.86 -3.41 -4.11
CA TRP A 209 5.42 -3.19 -2.78
C TRP A 209 6.92 -3.00 -2.88
N LYS A 210 7.45 -2.05 -2.10
CA LYS A 210 8.87 -1.67 -2.13
C LYS A 210 9.37 -1.42 -0.71
N ILE A 211 10.53 -1.98 -0.39
CA ILE A 211 11.37 -1.51 0.73
C ILE A 211 12.59 -0.86 0.12
N TYR A 212 12.90 0.38 0.49
CA TYR A 212 14.05 1.05 -0.08
C TYR A 212 14.73 2.00 0.89
N HIS A 213 16.02 2.20 0.65
CA HIS A 213 16.82 3.19 1.34
C HIS A 213 16.48 4.59 0.83
N LYS A 214 15.90 5.43 1.71
CA LYS A 214 15.34 6.71 1.28
C LYS A 214 16.42 7.71 0.89
N GLY A 215 17.58 7.68 1.52
CA GLY A 215 18.69 8.57 1.18
C GLY A 215 19.26 8.32 -0.22
N ALA A 216 19.39 7.05 -0.63
CA ALA A 216 19.74 6.70 -2.01
C ALA A 216 18.70 7.21 -3.02
N ASP A 217 17.42 7.02 -2.73
CA ASP A 217 16.31 7.53 -3.57
C ASP A 217 16.28 9.07 -3.63
N PHE A 218 16.53 9.73 -2.49
CA PHE A 218 16.56 11.18 -2.36
C PHE A 218 17.70 11.78 -3.17
N ARG A 219 18.93 11.27 -3.08
CA ARG A 219 20.04 11.71 -3.93
C ARG A 219 19.75 11.54 -5.41
N ALA A 220 19.21 10.38 -5.79
CA ALA A 220 18.95 10.07 -7.19
C ALA A 220 17.87 10.99 -7.79
N THR A 221 16.84 11.33 -7.02
CA THR A 221 15.63 11.96 -7.57
C THR A 221 15.12 13.16 -6.78
N GLY A 222 15.12 13.11 -5.45
CA GLY A 222 14.54 14.14 -4.58
C GLY A 222 15.36 15.44 -4.52
N ARG A 223 16.67 15.33 -4.28
CA ARG A 223 17.59 16.46 -4.10
C ARG A 223 17.60 17.38 -5.31
N ASN A 224 17.83 16.81 -6.50
CA ASN A 224 17.78 17.55 -7.76
C ASN A 224 16.39 18.15 -8.04
N GLY A 225 15.32 17.49 -7.60
CA GLY A 225 13.96 18.02 -7.69
C GLY A 225 13.80 19.34 -6.92
N ILE A 226 14.23 19.38 -5.66
CA ILE A 226 14.20 20.58 -4.81
C ILE A 226 15.07 21.68 -5.40
N ILE A 227 16.33 21.37 -5.76
CA ILE A 227 17.26 22.35 -6.35
C ILE A 227 16.70 22.94 -7.64
N THR A 228 16.15 22.10 -8.52
CA THR A 228 15.57 22.55 -9.80
C THR A 228 14.40 23.47 -9.53
N THR A 229 13.50 23.11 -8.60
CA THR A 229 12.34 23.93 -8.23
C THR A 229 12.78 25.29 -7.64
N MET A 230 13.83 25.31 -6.83
CA MET A 230 14.35 26.55 -6.22
C MET A 230 15.10 27.44 -7.20
N LYS A 231 15.92 26.87 -8.09
CA LYS A 231 16.57 27.63 -9.19
C LYS A 231 15.53 28.25 -10.12
N GLU A 232 14.50 27.46 -10.41
CA GLU A 232 13.36 27.93 -11.14
C GLU A 232 12.68 29.10 -10.41
N TYR A 233 12.50 29.04 -9.10
CA TYR A 233 11.94 30.12 -8.27
C TYR A 233 12.74 31.42 -8.37
N HIS A 234 14.06 31.38 -8.18
CA HIS A 234 14.94 32.55 -8.18
C HIS A 234 15.31 33.10 -9.57
N ASN A 235 14.77 32.54 -10.66
CA ASN A 235 15.08 33.02 -12.00
C ASN A 235 14.59 34.48 -12.19
N PRO A 236 15.44 35.46 -12.54
CA PRO A 236 15.08 36.90 -12.61
C PRO A 236 13.84 37.24 -13.46
N LEU A 237 13.51 36.42 -14.46
CA LEU A 237 12.29 36.58 -15.26
C LEU A 237 11.00 36.43 -14.43
N THR A 238 11.04 35.75 -13.27
CA THR A 238 9.94 35.71 -12.30
C THR A 238 9.84 36.98 -11.47
N GLY A 239 10.95 37.70 -11.28
CA GLY A 239 11.02 39.01 -10.60
C GLY A 239 10.31 40.11 -11.39
N VAL A 240 10.43 40.11 -12.73
CA VAL A 240 9.68 41.01 -13.61
C VAL A 240 8.16 40.78 -13.49
N ILE A 241 7.74 39.54 -13.22
CA ILE A 241 6.33 39.20 -13.03
C ILE A 241 5.84 39.57 -11.63
N LYS A 242 6.71 39.48 -10.61
CA LYS A 242 6.41 39.94 -9.24
C LYS A 242 6.19 41.45 -9.19
N ASP A 243 7.05 42.24 -9.85
CA ASP A 243 6.89 43.70 -9.96
C ASP A 243 5.59 44.10 -10.69
N LYS A 244 5.18 43.32 -11.71
CA LYS A 244 3.89 43.55 -12.39
C LYS A 244 2.69 43.21 -11.51
N ALA A 245 2.75 42.12 -10.74
CA ALA A 245 1.68 41.71 -9.83
C ALA A 245 1.54 42.66 -8.62
N ASP A 246 2.65 43.14 -8.08
CA ASP A 246 2.67 44.08 -6.95
C ASP A 246 2.11 45.45 -7.36
N LYS A 247 2.48 45.98 -8.53
CA LYS A 247 1.88 47.20 -9.10
C LYS A 247 0.38 47.04 -9.42
N TRP A 248 -0.05 45.82 -9.74
CA TRP A 248 -1.46 45.54 -10.01
C TRP A 248 -2.28 45.49 -8.73
N GLY A 249 -1.76 44.86 -7.66
CA GLY A 249 -2.38 44.83 -6.33
C GLY A 249 -2.60 46.23 -5.72
N GLU A 250 -1.74 47.19 -6.05
CA GLU A 250 -1.92 48.61 -5.69
C GLU A 250 -3.05 49.29 -6.47
N GLN A 251 -3.32 48.88 -7.72
CA GLN A 251 -4.33 49.51 -8.58
C GLN A 251 -5.77 49.06 -8.31
N ILE A 252 -6.00 47.84 -7.82
CA ILE A 252 -7.36 47.31 -7.61
C ILE A 252 -7.96 47.70 -6.25
N GLY A 253 -7.20 48.42 -5.41
CA GLY A 253 -7.67 49.10 -4.20
C GLY A 253 -8.85 48.44 -3.47
N THR A 254 -8.70 47.25 -2.87
CA THR A 254 -9.40 46.79 -1.66
C THR A 254 -9.20 45.28 -1.39
N ALA A 255 -9.18 44.95 -0.10
CA ALA A 255 -9.68 43.72 0.51
C ALA A 255 -9.23 42.36 -0.06
N ALA A 256 -8.26 41.77 0.64
CA ALA A 256 -8.20 40.32 0.90
C ALA A 256 -8.09 39.37 -0.31
N ILE A 257 -7.39 39.77 -1.37
CA ILE A 257 -6.62 38.78 -2.12
C ILE A 257 -5.49 38.35 -1.19
N ASN A 258 -5.73 37.27 -0.43
CA ASN A 258 -4.70 36.66 0.41
C ASN A 258 -3.44 36.51 -0.43
N LYS A 259 -2.39 37.26 -0.07
CA LYS A 259 -1.06 37.10 -0.65
C LYS A 259 -0.81 35.59 -0.75
N PRO A 260 -0.39 35.09 -1.92
CA PRO A 260 -0.17 33.68 -2.13
C PRO A 260 0.63 33.14 -0.93
N THR A 261 0.03 32.20 -0.21
CA THR A 261 0.31 32.00 1.22
C THR A 261 1.80 31.82 1.50
N ASP A 262 2.39 32.74 2.28
CA ASP A 262 3.80 32.73 2.76
C ASP A 262 4.24 31.34 3.27
N LEU A 263 3.28 30.51 3.68
CA LEU A 263 3.46 29.19 4.22
C LEU A 263 4.13 28.19 3.26
N ASN A 264 3.71 28.09 2.00
CA ASN A 264 4.30 27.10 1.07
C ASN A 264 5.71 27.51 0.63
N MET A 265 5.94 28.81 0.48
CA MET A 265 7.26 29.35 0.18
C MET A 265 8.23 29.11 1.33
N SER A 266 7.80 29.40 2.56
CA SER A 266 8.61 29.10 3.74
C SER A 266 8.96 27.60 3.82
N MET A 267 8.08 26.69 3.39
CA MET A 267 8.38 25.25 3.41
C MET A 267 9.36 24.80 2.32
N LEU A 268 9.31 25.39 1.12
CA LEU A 268 10.28 25.12 0.07
C LEU A 268 11.65 25.72 0.41
N GLU A 269 11.69 26.97 0.89
CA GLU A 269 12.90 27.64 1.38
C GLU A 269 13.53 26.84 2.52
N MET A 270 12.75 26.47 3.54
CA MET A 270 13.23 25.58 4.60
C MET A 270 13.76 24.24 4.07
N SER A 271 13.11 23.63 3.06
CA SER A 271 13.59 22.37 2.48
C SER A 271 14.88 22.55 1.69
N TYR A 272 15.06 23.69 1.03
CA TYR A 272 16.26 24.00 0.26
C TYR A 272 17.44 24.36 1.19
N ASP A 273 17.20 25.21 2.17
CA ASP A 273 18.20 25.65 3.15
C ASP A 273 18.72 24.47 3.99
N ASN A 274 17.87 23.48 4.24
CA ASN A 274 18.20 22.28 5.01
C ASN A 274 18.35 21.02 4.11
N ILE A 275 18.64 21.17 2.82
CA ILE A 275 18.65 20.02 1.88
C ILE A 275 19.69 18.95 2.25
N ASP A 276 20.82 19.37 2.82
CA ASP A 276 21.86 18.46 3.32
C ASP A 276 21.41 17.73 4.60
N GLU A 277 20.72 18.42 5.51
CA GLU A 277 20.13 17.80 6.70
C GLU A 277 19.03 16.81 6.34
N LEU A 278 18.18 17.15 5.35
CA LEU A 278 17.17 16.25 4.81
C LEU A 278 17.80 15.01 4.19
N GLU A 279 18.93 15.14 3.50
CA GLU A 279 19.67 13.99 2.97
C GLU A 279 20.25 13.12 4.07
N LEU A 280 20.91 13.72 5.08
CA LEU A 280 21.44 12.99 6.24
C LEU A 280 20.33 12.26 7.00
N TYR A 281 19.17 12.88 7.14
CA TYR A 281 18.00 12.24 7.73
C TYR A 281 17.44 11.12 6.84
N ALA A 282 17.32 11.35 5.53
CA ALA A 282 16.90 10.33 4.57
C ALA A 282 17.84 9.12 4.54
N ASP A 283 19.14 9.34 4.74
CA ASP A 283 20.15 8.29 4.82
C ASP A 283 19.90 7.32 5.97
N ARG A 284 19.18 7.74 7.01
CA ARG A 284 18.81 6.88 8.14
C ARG A 284 17.51 6.11 7.92
N ILE A 285 16.86 6.22 6.78
CA ILE A 285 15.50 5.72 6.59
C ILE A 285 15.47 4.52 5.64
N LEU A 286 14.82 3.45 6.08
CA LEU A 286 14.20 2.48 5.18
C LEU A 286 12.69 2.73 5.09
N ARG A 287 12.20 3.00 3.88
CA ARG A 287 10.78 3.20 3.63
C ARG A 287 10.13 1.92 3.16
N TYR A 288 9.00 1.57 3.77
CA TYR A 288 8.12 0.46 3.41
C TYR A 288 6.88 0.99 2.73
N GLU A 289 6.77 0.77 1.42
CA GLU A 289 5.74 1.38 0.58
C GLU A 289 4.87 0.32 -0.07
N LEU A 290 3.56 0.39 0.15
CA LEU A 290 2.54 -0.42 -0.52
C LEU A 290 1.75 0.48 -1.48
N GLU A 291 1.90 0.25 -2.76
CA GLU A 291 1.08 0.87 -3.81
C GLU A 291 -0.20 0.04 -4.01
N ALA A 292 -1.30 0.54 -3.45
CA ALA A 292 -2.62 -0.07 -3.58
C ALA A 292 -3.34 0.44 -4.83
N ARG A 293 -3.24 -0.33 -5.92
CA ARG A 293 -3.99 -0.11 -7.17
C ARG A 293 -5.42 -0.61 -7.06
N GLY A 294 -6.25 -0.26 -8.05
CA GLY A 294 -7.60 -0.79 -8.20
C GLY A 294 -7.69 -2.33 -8.10
N GLY A 295 -6.68 -3.07 -8.59
CA GLY A 295 -6.63 -4.53 -8.46
C GLY A 295 -6.59 -5.02 -7.00
N LEU A 296 -5.69 -4.49 -6.17
CA LEU A 296 -5.63 -4.82 -4.75
C LEU A 296 -6.87 -4.32 -4.00
N MET A 297 -7.33 -3.10 -4.28
CA MET A 297 -8.53 -2.55 -3.64
C MET A 297 -9.75 -3.44 -3.94
N SER A 298 -9.91 -3.88 -5.18
CA SER A 298 -10.97 -4.81 -5.63
C SER A 298 -10.88 -6.15 -4.91
N TYR A 299 -9.68 -6.71 -4.87
CA TYR A 299 -9.42 -7.96 -4.17
C TYR A 299 -9.79 -7.87 -2.69
N LEU A 300 -9.33 -6.83 -2.00
CA LEU A 300 -9.61 -6.64 -0.57
C LEU A 300 -11.09 -6.35 -0.31
N PHE A 301 -11.73 -5.57 -1.17
CA PHE A 301 -13.17 -5.32 -1.10
C PHE A 301 -13.97 -6.60 -1.26
N ASN A 302 -13.72 -7.38 -2.32
CA ASN A 302 -14.41 -8.65 -2.57
C ASN A 302 -14.19 -9.63 -1.42
N ARG A 303 -12.94 -9.77 -0.95
CA ARG A 303 -12.58 -10.74 0.08
C ARG A 303 -13.10 -10.39 1.47
N HIS A 304 -13.07 -9.12 1.86
CA HIS A 304 -13.27 -8.69 3.26
C HIS A 304 -14.49 -7.80 3.49
N LEU A 305 -15.06 -7.17 2.46
CA LEU A 305 -16.21 -6.26 2.62
C LEU A 305 -17.47 -6.81 1.97
N LYS A 306 -17.41 -7.18 0.68
CA LYS A 306 -18.55 -7.77 -0.04
C LYS A 306 -19.01 -9.05 0.64
N LYS A 307 -18.05 -9.91 1.02
CA LYS A 307 -18.31 -11.19 1.70
C LYS A 307 -19.09 -11.06 3.01
N HIS A 308 -18.93 -9.95 3.73
CA HIS A 308 -19.53 -9.79 5.06
C HIS A 308 -20.88 -9.05 5.03
N LYS A 309 -21.23 -8.37 3.94
CA LYS A 309 -22.46 -7.58 3.84
C LYS A 309 -23.61 -8.30 3.17
N VAL A 310 -23.33 -9.33 2.37
CA VAL A 310 -24.36 -10.10 1.67
C VAL A 310 -24.43 -11.48 2.32
N GLU A 311 -25.40 -11.68 3.22
CA GLU A 311 -25.55 -12.91 4.01
C GLU A 311 -25.65 -14.15 3.11
N GLY A 312 -26.42 -14.05 2.01
CA GLY A 312 -26.52 -15.09 0.98
C GLY A 312 -25.18 -15.46 0.35
N TYR A 313 -24.34 -14.47 0.05
CA TYR A 313 -23.01 -14.69 -0.50
C TYR A 313 -22.08 -15.35 0.52
N GLN A 314 -22.17 -14.97 1.80
CA GLN A 314 -21.34 -15.57 2.84
C GLN A 314 -21.63 -17.06 3.01
N ALA A 315 -22.91 -17.44 3.06
CA ALA A 315 -23.34 -18.82 3.16
C ALA A 315 -22.94 -19.62 1.91
N LEU A 316 -23.17 -19.07 0.71
CA LEU A 316 -22.73 -19.66 -0.55
C LEU A 316 -21.23 -19.93 -0.55
N TRP A 317 -20.43 -18.90 -0.26
CA TRP A 317 -18.97 -18.99 -0.32
C TRP A 317 -18.42 -19.99 0.70
N ARG A 318 -18.96 -20.03 1.92
CA ARG A 318 -18.55 -21.02 2.94
C ARG A 318 -18.83 -22.45 2.47
N ALA A 319 -19.99 -22.69 1.87
CA ALA A 319 -20.37 -24.02 1.38
C ALA A 319 -19.49 -24.46 0.20
N VAL A 320 -19.32 -23.59 -0.80
CA VAL A 320 -18.48 -23.89 -1.98
C VAL A 320 -17.02 -24.10 -1.56
N PHE A 321 -16.44 -23.18 -0.79
CA PHE A 321 -15.02 -23.26 -0.41
C PHE A 321 -14.72 -24.49 0.46
N TYR A 322 -15.64 -24.84 1.37
CA TYR A 322 -15.50 -26.06 2.18
C TYR A 322 -15.49 -27.31 1.29
N ILE A 323 -16.39 -27.41 0.30
CA ILE A 323 -16.42 -28.54 -0.64
C ILE A 323 -15.17 -28.58 -1.52
N MET A 324 -14.67 -27.43 -1.95
CA MET A 324 -13.56 -27.32 -2.92
C MET A 324 -12.16 -27.47 -2.32
N GLU A 325 -12.02 -27.53 -1.00
CA GLU A 325 -10.76 -27.91 -0.36
C GLU A 325 -10.34 -29.31 -0.86
N ASP A 326 -9.09 -29.48 -1.32
CA ASP A 326 -8.67 -30.66 -2.10
C ASP A 326 -9.08 -31.99 -1.48
N SER A 327 -8.93 -32.10 -0.16
CA SER A 327 -9.28 -33.30 0.60
C SER A 327 -10.79 -33.49 0.79
N ASN A 328 -11.60 -32.43 0.74
CA ASN A 328 -13.07 -32.52 0.75
C ASN A 328 -13.63 -32.77 -0.65
N TYR A 329 -13.01 -32.23 -1.69
CA TYR A 329 -13.49 -32.34 -3.07
C TYR A 329 -13.53 -33.80 -3.54
N ALA A 330 -12.47 -34.56 -3.26
CA ALA A 330 -12.40 -35.98 -3.60
C ALA A 330 -13.51 -36.78 -2.90
N ILE A 331 -13.70 -36.54 -1.59
CA ILE A 331 -14.79 -37.14 -0.81
C ILE A 331 -16.16 -36.73 -1.38
N ALA A 332 -16.36 -35.45 -1.69
CA ALA A 332 -17.63 -34.93 -2.19
C ALA A 332 -18.03 -35.51 -3.55
N ARG A 333 -17.05 -35.83 -4.40
CA ARG A 333 -17.24 -36.50 -5.70
C ARG A 333 -17.62 -37.97 -5.54
N ASP A 334 -16.97 -38.66 -4.60
CA ASP A 334 -16.99 -40.11 -4.56
C ASP A 334 -17.94 -40.70 -3.49
N VAL A 335 -18.39 -39.90 -2.51
CA VAL A 335 -19.19 -40.42 -1.42
C VAL A 335 -20.57 -40.91 -1.88
N GLU A 336 -20.90 -42.14 -1.52
CA GLU A 336 -22.25 -42.69 -1.61
C GLU A 336 -22.84 -42.79 -0.21
N THR A 337 -24.09 -42.33 -0.03
CA THR A 337 -24.81 -42.50 1.24
C THR A 337 -25.95 -43.48 1.00
N ARG A 338 -25.98 -44.56 1.80
CA ARG A 338 -27.06 -45.53 1.78
C ARG A 338 -27.81 -45.47 3.11
N TYR A 339 -29.12 -45.61 3.02
CA TYR A 339 -30.03 -45.63 4.16
C TYR A 339 -30.58 -47.04 4.30
N VAL A 340 -30.83 -47.49 5.53
CA VAL A 340 -31.41 -48.80 5.81
C VAL A 340 -32.66 -48.60 6.66
N ASP A 341 -33.80 -49.04 6.13
CA ASP A 341 -35.09 -48.85 6.80
C ASP A 341 -35.24 -49.75 8.04
N ILE A 342 -36.36 -49.61 8.75
CA ILE A 342 -36.69 -50.47 9.90
C ILE A 342 -36.70 -51.98 9.58
N TRP A 343 -36.79 -52.36 8.30
CA TRP A 343 -36.81 -53.74 7.82
C TRP A 343 -35.47 -54.21 7.27
N GLY A 344 -34.42 -53.39 7.37
CA GLY A 344 -33.10 -53.74 6.83
C GLY A 344 -32.96 -53.53 5.32
N VAL A 345 -33.96 -52.93 4.65
CA VAL A 345 -33.96 -52.75 3.20
C VAL A 345 -33.10 -51.53 2.83
N PRO A 346 -32.06 -51.69 1.99
CA PRO A 346 -31.23 -50.58 1.54
C PRO A 346 -32.02 -49.65 0.60
N SER A 347 -31.91 -48.34 0.84
CA SER A 347 -32.45 -47.29 -0.01
C SER A 347 -31.41 -46.20 -0.29
N LYS A 348 -31.48 -45.63 -1.49
CA LYS A 348 -30.67 -44.45 -1.86
C LYS A 348 -31.33 -43.13 -1.44
N LYS A 349 -32.62 -43.13 -1.11
CA LYS A 349 -33.40 -41.95 -0.72
C LYS A 349 -33.75 -42.03 0.75
N TYR A 350 -33.80 -40.86 1.41
CA TYR A 350 -34.34 -40.72 2.76
C TYR A 350 -35.88 -40.72 2.76
N THR A 351 -36.47 -41.33 3.78
CA THR A 351 -37.89 -41.57 4.09
C THR A 351 -37.96 -41.49 5.61
N LYS A 352 -39.15 -41.21 6.16
CA LYS A 352 -39.30 -41.02 7.61
C LYS A 352 -39.04 -42.30 8.43
N SER A 353 -38.92 -43.47 7.80
CA SER A 353 -38.82 -44.80 8.43
C SER A 353 -37.39 -45.36 8.48
N PHE A 354 -36.35 -44.52 8.42
CA PHE A 354 -34.95 -44.97 8.42
C PHE A 354 -34.34 -45.06 9.83
N VAL A 355 -33.60 -46.15 10.06
CA VAL A 355 -32.96 -46.44 11.36
C VAL A 355 -31.47 -46.15 11.32
N THR A 356 -30.80 -46.44 10.20
CA THR A 356 -29.34 -46.25 10.08
C THR A 356 -28.94 -45.60 8.76
N LYS A 357 -27.90 -44.78 8.85
CA LYS A 357 -27.29 -44.05 7.73
C LYS A 357 -25.82 -44.47 7.65
N THR A 358 -25.41 -45.02 6.51
CA THR A 358 -24.02 -45.47 6.30
C THR A 358 -23.42 -44.76 5.10
N HIS A 359 -22.23 -44.22 5.29
CA HIS A 359 -21.45 -43.58 4.23
C HIS A 359 -20.45 -44.57 3.63
N TYR A 360 -20.28 -44.50 2.33
CA TYR A 360 -19.35 -45.34 1.58
C TYR A 360 -18.40 -44.46 0.77
N LEU A 361 -17.12 -44.83 0.76
CA LEU A 361 -16.07 -44.20 -0.04
C LEU A 361 -15.30 -45.25 -0.83
N PRO A 362 -14.71 -44.90 -1.99
CA PRO A 362 -13.78 -45.78 -2.67
C PRO A 362 -12.63 -46.18 -1.75
N ALA A 363 -12.20 -47.42 -1.85
CA ALA A 363 -11.18 -47.99 -1.00
C ALA A 363 -9.85 -47.20 -0.98
N GLY A 364 -9.51 -46.51 -2.07
CA GLY A 364 -8.33 -45.62 -2.15
C GLY A 364 -8.35 -44.39 -1.22
N HIS A 365 -9.46 -44.11 -0.53
CA HIS A 365 -9.52 -43.08 0.52
C HIS A 365 -9.06 -43.58 1.89
N PHE A 366 -8.85 -44.90 2.04
CA PHE A 366 -8.40 -45.53 3.28
C PHE A 366 -6.92 -45.91 3.14
N LYS A 367 -6.09 -45.54 4.14
CA LYS A 367 -4.63 -45.75 4.09
C LYS A 367 -4.23 -47.23 4.04
N ASP A 368 -5.09 -48.11 4.53
CA ASP A 368 -4.77 -49.53 4.77
C ASP A 368 -5.56 -50.48 3.87
N SER A 369 -6.20 -49.99 2.80
CA SER A 369 -6.98 -50.87 1.92
C SER A 369 -6.09 -51.57 0.90
N GLU A 370 -5.89 -52.88 1.07
CA GLU A 370 -5.23 -53.74 0.08
C GLU A 370 -6.05 -53.89 -1.22
N ASN A 371 -7.37 -53.69 -1.13
CA ASN A 371 -8.25 -53.77 -2.27
C ASN A 371 -8.49 -52.35 -2.82
N LEU A 372 -7.93 -52.04 -3.99
CA LEU A 372 -8.09 -50.72 -4.63
C LEU A 372 -9.47 -50.56 -5.33
N HIS A 373 -10.23 -51.65 -5.43
CA HIS A 373 -11.50 -51.68 -6.15
C HIS A 373 -12.66 -51.95 -5.19
N GLY A 374 -13.62 -51.02 -5.16
CA GLY A 374 -14.85 -51.15 -4.39
C GLY A 374 -15.13 -49.99 -3.44
N MET A 375 -16.38 -49.95 -2.99
CA MET A 375 -16.87 -48.99 -1.99
C MET A 375 -16.78 -49.63 -0.60
N GLN A 376 -16.11 -48.96 0.33
CA GLN A 376 -15.97 -49.39 1.72
C GLN A 376 -16.79 -48.49 2.66
N PRO A 377 -17.46 -49.07 3.67
CA PRO A 377 -18.17 -48.29 4.68
C PRO A 377 -17.20 -47.46 5.52
N VAL A 378 -17.58 -46.21 5.80
CA VAL A 378 -16.80 -45.28 6.63
C VAL A 378 -17.20 -45.47 8.09
N HIS A 379 -16.28 -45.99 8.90
CA HIS A 379 -16.50 -46.21 10.33
C HIS A 379 -15.89 -45.13 11.24
N ASP A 380 -14.89 -44.38 10.77
CA ASP A 380 -14.24 -43.35 11.57
C ASP A 380 -15.20 -42.18 11.87
N PRO A 381 -15.49 -41.87 13.16
CA PRO A 381 -16.39 -40.78 13.53
C PRO A 381 -15.97 -39.40 13.01
N GLN A 382 -14.66 -39.14 12.85
CA GLN A 382 -14.20 -37.85 12.33
C GLN A 382 -14.49 -37.73 10.83
N GLN A 383 -14.21 -38.77 10.05
CA GLN A 383 -14.61 -38.84 8.65
C GLN A 383 -16.12 -38.77 8.46
N ILE A 384 -16.92 -39.45 9.30
CA ILE A 384 -18.39 -39.36 9.25
C ILE A 384 -18.85 -37.91 9.46
N LYS A 385 -18.38 -37.22 10.51
CA LYS A 385 -18.71 -35.80 10.76
C LYS A 385 -18.31 -34.89 9.58
N ARG A 386 -17.17 -35.18 8.96
CA ARG A 386 -16.67 -34.46 7.80
C ARG A 386 -17.58 -34.67 6.57
N ILE A 387 -17.95 -35.92 6.28
CA ILE A 387 -18.87 -36.29 5.20
C ILE A 387 -20.23 -35.64 5.42
N ASP A 388 -20.79 -35.71 6.64
CA ASP A 388 -22.05 -35.06 6.97
C ASP A 388 -22.05 -33.56 6.67
N LYS A 389 -20.93 -32.89 6.99
CA LYS A 389 -20.77 -31.47 6.68
C LYS A 389 -20.69 -31.23 5.17
N ILE A 390 -19.99 -32.08 4.41
CA ILE A 390 -19.95 -32.03 2.94
C ILE A 390 -21.36 -32.21 2.37
N THR A 391 -22.11 -33.23 2.83
CA THR A 391 -23.48 -33.51 2.39
C THR A 391 -24.42 -32.35 2.71
N ARG A 392 -24.32 -31.74 3.91
CA ARG A 392 -25.10 -30.54 4.26
C ARG A 392 -24.79 -29.36 3.35
N CYS A 393 -23.52 -29.11 3.04
CA CYS A 393 -23.13 -28.07 2.09
C CYS A 393 -23.67 -28.36 0.68
N ARG A 394 -23.60 -29.61 0.19
CA ARG A 394 -24.15 -30.01 -1.10
C ARG A 394 -25.67 -29.80 -1.14
N TYR A 395 -26.38 -30.27 -0.13
CA TYR A 395 -27.83 -30.10 -0.02
C TYR A 395 -28.24 -28.62 0.02
N PHE A 396 -27.51 -27.78 0.78
CA PHE A 396 -27.73 -26.34 0.77
C PHE A 396 -27.54 -25.73 -0.63
N LEU A 397 -26.49 -26.13 -1.34
CA LEU A 397 -26.19 -25.64 -2.70
C LEU A 397 -27.21 -26.12 -3.72
N GLU A 398 -27.66 -27.37 -3.63
CA GLU A 398 -28.69 -27.94 -4.48
C GLU A 398 -30.05 -27.26 -4.23
N LYS A 399 -30.48 -27.15 -2.97
CA LYS A 399 -31.79 -26.60 -2.62
C LYS A 399 -31.89 -25.11 -2.93
N LYS A 400 -30.87 -24.33 -2.59
CA LYS A 400 -30.91 -22.86 -2.72
C LYS A 400 -30.48 -22.37 -4.10
N TYR A 401 -29.62 -23.12 -4.78
CA TYR A 401 -28.98 -22.69 -6.02
C TYR A 401 -29.02 -23.76 -7.12
N GLY A 402 -29.84 -24.82 -7.02
CA GLY A 402 -29.99 -25.82 -8.08
C GLY A 402 -28.72 -26.59 -8.46
N LEU A 403 -27.63 -26.54 -7.67
CA LEU A 403 -26.34 -27.17 -8.00
C LEU A 403 -26.34 -28.65 -7.63
N LYS A 404 -26.90 -29.49 -8.51
CA LYS A 404 -27.10 -30.93 -8.27
C LYS A 404 -25.80 -31.75 -8.25
N ASP A 405 -24.82 -31.35 -9.06
CA ASP A 405 -23.56 -32.10 -9.21
C ASP A 405 -22.31 -31.30 -8.79
N ILE A 406 -21.24 -32.04 -8.49
CA ILE A 406 -19.96 -31.48 -8.03
C ILE A 406 -19.26 -30.65 -9.12
N TYR A 407 -19.55 -30.92 -10.40
CA TYR A 407 -18.95 -30.20 -11.53
C TYR A 407 -19.54 -28.79 -11.65
N MET A 408 -20.85 -28.61 -11.43
CA MET A 408 -21.51 -27.32 -11.31
C MET A 408 -20.95 -26.52 -10.14
N ILE A 409 -20.73 -27.14 -8.98
CA ILE A 409 -20.10 -26.50 -7.82
C ILE A 409 -18.68 -26.04 -8.16
N LYS A 410 -17.89 -26.86 -8.87
CA LYS A 410 -16.55 -26.48 -9.35
C LYS A 410 -16.59 -25.34 -10.37
N LYS A 411 -17.56 -25.35 -11.29
CA LYS A 411 -17.79 -24.26 -12.26
C LYS A 411 -18.15 -22.96 -11.53
N LEU A 412 -19.01 -23.04 -10.52
CA LEU A 412 -19.34 -21.91 -9.65
C LEU A 412 -18.12 -21.43 -8.86
N ASN A 413 -17.29 -22.32 -8.32
CA ASN A 413 -16.06 -21.92 -7.62
C ASN A 413 -15.12 -21.13 -8.56
N LYS A 414 -14.88 -21.64 -9.78
CA LYS A 414 -14.11 -20.91 -10.80
C LYS A 414 -14.76 -19.58 -11.17
N PHE A 415 -16.08 -19.49 -11.20
CA PHE A 415 -16.79 -18.24 -11.40
C PHE A 415 -16.58 -17.28 -10.23
N LEU A 416 -16.77 -17.72 -8.97
CA LEU A 416 -16.52 -16.92 -7.77
C LEU A 416 -15.06 -16.45 -7.67
N ASP A 417 -14.10 -17.26 -8.11
CA ASP A 417 -12.70 -16.87 -8.20
C ASP A 417 -12.46 -15.78 -9.25
N ARG A 418 -13.13 -15.89 -10.41
CA ARG A 418 -13.14 -14.82 -11.44
C ARG A 418 -13.83 -13.56 -10.93
N GLU A 419 -14.95 -13.67 -10.21
CA GLU A 419 -15.64 -12.57 -9.55
C GLU A 419 -14.77 -11.85 -8.53
N GLN A 420 -14.00 -12.60 -7.73
CA GLN A 420 -13.02 -12.00 -6.82
C GLN A 420 -11.93 -11.23 -7.57
N GLY A 421 -11.63 -11.63 -8.80
CA GLY A 421 -10.76 -10.93 -9.72
C GLY A 421 -11.41 -9.78 -10.49
N ARG A 422 -12.74 -9.58 -10.43
CA ARG A 422 -13.39 -8.43 -11.09
C ARG A 422 -12.80 -7.13 -10.55
N TYR A 423 -12.48 -6.24 -11.49
CA TYR A 423 -11.96 -4.92 -11.19
C TYR A 423 -13.11 -3.97 -10.87
N HIS A 424 -13.02 -3.31 -9.71
CA HIS A 424 -13.95 -2.31 -9.22
C HIS A 424 -13.34 -0.91 -9.31
N GLN A 425 -14.18 0.08 -9.57
CA GLN A 425 -13.85 1.50 -9.48
C GLN A 425 -14.31 2.04 -8.12
N PHE A 426 -13.42 2.64 -7.34
CA PHE A 426 -13.71 3.07 -5.96
C PHE A 426 -13.99 4.57 -5.85
N PHE A 427 -15.25 4.96 -5.72
CA PHE A 427 -15.73 6.34 -5.61
C PHE A 427 -15.91 6.78 -4.15
N ILE A 428 -15.64 8.05 -3.85
CA ILE A 428 -15.81 8.58 -2.49
C ILE A 428 -17.31 8.90 -2.30
N LYS A 429 -18.00 8.28 -1.35
CA LYS A 429 -19.38 8.68 -1.03
C LYS A 429 -19.36 9.92 -0.13
N VAL A 430 -20.34 10.80 -0.32
CA VAL A 430 -20.70 11.79 0.71
C VAL A 430 -21.20 11.01 1.92
N ASP A 431 -20.68 11.31 3.11
CA ASP A 431 -21.23 10.73 4.33
C ASP A 431 -22.60 11.38 4.53
N SER A 432 -23.64 10.61 4.24
CA SER A 432 -25.03 11.03 4.47
C SER A 432 -25.27 11.09 5.97
N VAL A 433 -24.89 12.21 6.59
CA VAL A 433 -25.63 12.73 7.74
C VAL A 433 -26.88 13.48 7.24
N ASP A 434 -26.91 13.88 5.96
CA ASP A 434 -28.00 14.66 5.35
C ASP A 434 -28.90 13.88 4.37
N ALA A 435 -28.88 12.55 4.37
CA ALA A 435 -29.84 11.75 3.60
C ALA A 435 -30.40 10.64 4.48
N ALA A 436 -31.31 11.04 5.36
CA ALA A 436 -32.35 10.16 5.87
C ALA A 436 -33.33 9.84 4.72
N ASP A 437 -33.91 8.65 4.82
CA ASP A 437 -35.00 8.10 4.02
C ASP A 437 -34.68 7.54 2.62
N GLY A 438 -34.79 6.21 2.56
CA GLY A 438 -34.74 5.41 1.34
C GLY A 438 -34.96 3.93 1.68
N ASN A 439 -36.16 3.61 2.18
CA ASN A 439 -36.64 2.24 2.31
C ASN A 439 -36.79 1.61 0.91
N ASN A 440 -35.89 0.70 0.55
CA ASN A 440 -36.11 -0.22 -0.58
C ASN A 440 -36.35 -1.62 -0.03
N GLN A 441 -37.63 -2.01 0.08
CA GLN A 441 -38.04 -3.41 0.15
C GLN A 441 -37.97 -4.00 -1.27
N MET A 442 -37.20 -5.07 -1.44
CA MET A 442 -37.25 -5.91 -2.64
C MET A 442 -38.25 -7.04 -2.41
N ASN A 443 -39.30 -7.09 -3.23
CA ASN A 443 -40.20 -8.24 -3.35
C ASN A 443 -39.50 -9.34 -4.15
N TYR A 444 -39.63 -10.59 -3.69
CA TYR A 444 -39.25 -11.78 -4.42
C TYR A 444 -40.52 -12.45 -4.93
N ASP A 445 -40.66 -12.53 -6.25
CA ASP A 445 -41.63 -13.42 -6.90
C ASP A 445 -41.00 -14.79 -7.15
N ASP A 446 -41.84 -15.81 -6.99
CA ASP A 446 -41.55 -17.25 -7.05
C ASP A 446 -41.88 -17.74 -8.47
N ASP A 447 -40.88 -18.28 -9.19
CA ASP A 447 -40.97 -19.46 -10.07
C ASP A 447 -39.82 -19.52 -11.11
N GLY A 448 -39.12 -20.67 -11.14
CA GLY A 448 -38.48 -21.18 -12.36
C GLY A 448 -37.02 -20.76 -12.65
N VAL A 449 -36.07 -21.10 -11.78
CA VAL A 449 -34.64 -20.78 -11.96
C VAL A 449 -33.99 -21.57 -13.12
N GLN A 450 -33.71 -20.87 -14.23
CA GLN A 450 -32.76 -21.33 -15.24
C GLN A 450 -31.33 -20.88 -14.87
N VAL A 451 -30.31 -21.56 -15.40
CA VAL A 451 -28.89 -21.28 -15.10
C VAL A 451 -28.46 -19.85 -15.48
N HIS A 452 -29.29 -19.12 -16.23
CA HIS A 452 -29.11 -17.69 -16.50
C HIS A 452 -29.32 -16.78 -15.28
N ASP A 453 -30.14 -17.15 -14.29
CA ASP A 453 -30.42 -16.29 -13.11
C ASP A 453 -29.30 -16.29 -12.06
N PHE A 454 -28.35 -17.24 -12.14
CA PHE A 454 -27.15 -17.20 -11.29
C PHE A 454 -26.29 -15.97 -11.56
N ILE A 455 -26.43 -15.38 -12.75
CA ILE A 455 -25.65 -14.23 -13.19
C ILE A 455 -26.21 -12.94 -12.56
N ASP A 456 -27.52 -12.81 -12.37
CA ASP A 456 -28.14 -11.55 -11.89
C ASP A 456 -27.81 -11.19 -10.43
N ILE A 457 -27.61 -12.19 -9.56
CA ILE A 457 -27.14 -11.94 -8.18
C ILE A 457 -25.73 -11.33 -8.16
N PHE A 458 -24.94 -11.54 -9.21
CA PHE A 458 -23.55 -11.04 -9.33
C PHE A 458 -23.42 -9.84 -10.26
N ASP A 459 -24.24 -9.76 -11.31
CA ASP A 459 -24.27 -8.68 -12.29
C ASP A 459 -24.95 -7.40 -11.77
N THR A 460 -25.64 -7.47 -10.63
CA THR A 460 -26.14 -6.30 -9.90
C THR A 460 -25.11 -5.59 -9.03
N THR A 461 -23.89 -6.13 -8.88
CA THR A 461 -22.86 -5.38 -8.15
C THR A 461 -22.28 -4.30 -9.05
N ASP A 462 -22.73 -3.06 -8.87
CA ASP A 462 -22.21 -1.90 -9.59
C ASP A 462 -20.68 -1.94 -9.66
N GLN A 463 -20.11 -1.83 -10.87
CA GLN A 463 -18.65 -1.68 -11.02
C GLN A 463 -18.13 -0.44 -10.26
N ARG A 464 -19.02 0.50 -9.94
CA ARG A 464 -18.79 1.65 -9.07
C ARG A 464 -19.00 1.25 -7.60
N GLN A 465 -17.91 1.01 -6.90
CA GLN A 465 -17.89 0.70 -5.47
C GLN A 465 -17.52 1.92 -4.61
N LYS A 466 -17.93 1.95 -3.33
CA LYS A 466 -17.53 3.02 -2.40
C LYS A 466 -16.09 2.81 -1.91
N PHE A 467 -15.20 3.78 -2.13
CA PHE A 467 -13.98 3.94 -1.34
C PHE A 467 -14.38 4.32 0.09
N SER A 468 -14.39 3.33 0.97
CA SER A 468 -14.90 3.45 2.34
C SER A 468 -13.77 3.49 3.36
N LEU A 469 -14.05 4.08 4.52
CA LEU A 469 -13.17 4.00 5.68
C LEU A 469 -12.79 2.56 6.03
N SER A 470 -13.70 1.60 5.88
CA SER A 470 -13.44 0.18 6.11
C SER A 470 -12.42 -0.41 5.13
N LEU A 471 -12.50 -0.03 3.85
CA LEU A 471 -11.50 -0.46 2.85
C LEU A 471 -10.13 0.11 3.20
N LEU A 472 -10.07 1.39 3.59
CA LEU A 472 -8.83 2.01 4.03
C LEU A 472 -8.22 1.32 5.26
N LYS A 473 -9.03 0.94 6.26
CA LYS A 473 -8.57 0.14 7.41
C LYS A 473 -7.96 -1.19 6.97
N ILE A 474 -8.56 -1.88 6.00
CA ILE A 474 -8.05 -3.15 5.48
C ILE A 474 -6.74 -2.94 4.72
N LEU A 475 -6.62 -1.85 3.94
CA LEU A 475 -5.38 -1.48 3.27
C LEU A 475 -4.24 -1.22 4.28
N ILE A 476 -4.51 -0.46 5.34
CA ILE A 476 -3.54 -0.21 6.43
C ILE A 476 -3.15 -1.53 7.10
N LYS A 477 -4.12 -2.40 7.43
CA LYS A 477 -3.83 -3.74 7.97
C LYS A 477 -2.94 -4.57 7.04
N LYS A 478 -3.20 -4.53 5.73
CA LYS A 478 -2.41 -5.26 4.74
C LYS A 478 -0.99 -4.71 4.66
N HIS A 479 -0.81 -3.40 4.68
CA HIS A 479 0.50 -2.75 4.77
C HIS A 479 1.23 -3.15 6.06
N ASN A 480 0.59 -3.01 7.23
CA ASN A 480 1.18 -3.39 8.52
C ASN A 480 1.58 -4.88 8.57
N HIS A 481 0.79 -5.77 7.98
CA HIS A 481 1.14 -7.19 7.89
C HIS A 481 2.37 -7.42 7.00
N LEU A 482 2.48 -6.73 5.86
CA LEU A 482 3.69 -6.78 5.04
C LEU A 482 4.89 -6.23 5.82
N PHE A 483 4.73 -5.10 6.51
CA PHE A 483 5.76 -4.54 7.37
C PHE A 483 6.25 -5.56 8.41
N THR A 484 5.35 -6.22 9.17
CA THR A 484 5.75 -7.27 10.14
C THR A 484 6.51 -8.43 9.53
N HIS A 485 6.18 -8.80 8.29
CA HIS A 485 6.81 -9.95 7.66
C HIS A 485 8.30 -9.71 7.39
N PHE A 486 8.67 -8.46 7.10
CA PHE A 486 10.02 -8.04 6.79
C PHE A 486 10.75 -7.38 7.96
N GLN A 487 10.03 -6.97 9.01
CA GLN A 487 10.63 -6.47 10.22
C GLN A 487 11.36 -7.61 10.97
N PHE A 488 12.51 -7.27 11.56
CA PHE A 488 13.17 -8.11 12.56
C PHE A 488 12.76 -7.59 13.95
N ASP A 489 12.11 -8.43 14.77
CA ASP A 489 11.70 -8.06 16.13
C ASP A 489 12.90 -7.68 17.00
N LYS A 490 14.03 -8.33 16.74
CA LYS A 490 15.37 -8.01 17.22
C LYS A 490 16.32 -8.21 16.05
N LEU A 491 17.39 -7.43 15.98
CA LEU A 491 18.47 -7.74 15.04
C LEU A 491 18.86 -9.21 15.23
N PRO A 492 18.85 -10.03 14.16
CA PRO A 492 19.02 -11.46 14.31
C PRO A 492 20.36 -11.74 14.99
N VAL A 493 20.33 -12.56 16.03
CA VAL A 493 21.53 -12.89 16.81
C VAL A 493 22.44 -13.74 15.90
N PRO A 494 23.79 -13.55 15.91
CA PRO A 494 24.68 -14.31 15.04
C PRO A 494 24.46 -15.83 15.05
N SER A 495 24.04 -16.39 16.19
CA SER A 495 23.66 -17.80 16.35
C SER A 495 22.42 -18.20 15.54
N GLU A 496 21.39 -17.35 15.48
CA GLU A 496 20.15 -17.61 14.72
C GLU A 496 20.40 -17.56 13.21
N ILE A 497 21.23 -16.62 12.76
CA ILE A 497 21.66 -16.55 11.36
C ILE A 497 22.46 -17.80 11.01
N SER A 498 23.38 -18.21 11.89
CA SER A 498 24.08 -19.49 11.78
C SER A 498 23.15 -20.66 11.54
N MET A 499 22.10 -20.79 12.36
CA MET A 499 21.11 -21.87 12.20
C MET A 499 20.38 -21.78 10.87
N LYS A 500 19.98 -20.58 10.44
CA LYS A 500 19.33 -20.40 9.12
C LYS A 500 20.26 -20.72 7.96
N VAL A 501 21.54 -20.37 8.05
CA VAL A 501 22.56 -20.72 7.06
C VAL A 501 22.73 -22.23 7.00
N LYS A 502 22.77 -22.92 8.16
CA LYS A 502 22.80 -24.39 8.23
C LYS A 502 21.57 -25.01 7.58
N GLU A 503 20.38 -24.54 7.92
CA GLU A 503 19.12 -25.03 7.37
C GLU A 503 19.05 -24.82 5.85
N MET A 504 19.50 -23.65 5.38
CA MET A 504 19.57 -23.34 3.95
C MET A 504 20.57 -24.23 3.23
N ASN A 505 21.77 -24.42 3.79
CA ASN A 505 22.78 -25.31 3.24
C ASN A 505 22.25 -26.76 3.21
N TYR A 506 21.55 -27.20 4.25
CA TYR A 506 20.92 -28.52 4.31
C TYR A 506 19.88 -28.70 3.20
N ARG A 507 18.98 -27.72 3.01
CA ARG A 507 17.99 -27.75 1.92
C ARG A 507 18.65 -27.76 0.54
N HIS A 508 19.73 -27.00 0.34
CA HIS A 508 20.50 -27.05 -0.91
C HIS A 508 21.20 -28.40 -1.11
N ASP A 509 21.81 -28.95 -0.07
CA ASP A 509 22.47 -30.25 -0.09
C ASP A 509 21.47 -31.38 -0.41
N ALA A 510 20.19 -31.21 -0.06
CA ALA A 510 19.10 -32.13 -0.39
C ALA A 510 18.55 -31.98 -1.83
N THR A 511 18.72 -30.81 -2.47
CA THR A 511 18.11 -30.52 -3.78
C THR A 511 19.08 -30.71 -4.95
N ILE A 512 20.38 -30.50 -4.72
CA ILE A 512 21.41 -30.56 -5.77
C ILE A 512 22.06 -31.95 -5.73
N SER A 513 22.20 -32.63 -6.87
CA SER A 513 22.75 -33.99 -6.93
C SER A 513 24.27 -34.03 -6.95
N THR A 514 24.93 -33.01 -7.49
CA THR A 514 26.40 -33.01 -7.68
C THR A 514 27.14 -32.22 -6.60
N GLU A 515 28.23 -32.77 -6.05
CA GLU A 515 29.02 -32.08 -5.02
C GLU A 515 29.64 -30.77 -5.52
N LYS A 516 30.00 -30.71 -6.80
CA LYS A 516 30.62 -29.54 -7.42
C LYS A 516 29.65 -28.35 -7.48
N GLU A 517 28.36 -28.60 -7.69
CA GLU A 517 27.32 -27.57 -7.60
C GLU A 517 26.98 -27.23 -6.15
N LYS A 518 26.92 -28.21 -5.23
CA LYS A 518 26.72 -27.94 -3.79
C LYS A 518 27.75 -26.96 -3.25
N ALA A 519 29.03 -27.15 -3.59
CA ALA A 519 30.12 -26.28 -3.15
C ALA A 519 30.00 -24.82 -3.65
N LYS A 520 29.35 -24.60 -4.80
CA LYS A 520 29.17 -23.27 -5.39
C LYS A 520 28.10 -22.43 -4.65
N TYR A 521 27.09 -23.08 -4.08
CA TYR A 521 25.94 -22.41 -3.46
C TYR A 521 25.94 -22.46 -1.93
N LYS A 522 26.86 -23.22 -1.32
CA LYS A 522 26.99 -23.36 0.13
C LYS A 522 27.62 -22.11 0.73
N MET A 523 26.86 -21.41 1.59
CA MET A 523 27.40 -20.27 2.34
C MET A 523 28.21 -20.78 3.53
N ARG A 524 29.43 -20.27 3.72
CA ARG A 524 30.23 -20.63 4.89
C ARG A 524 29.71 -19.88 6.11
N GLU A 525 29.26 -20.63 7.11
CA GLU A 525 28.72 -20.12 8.37
C GLU A 525 29.63 -19.07 9.02
N SER A 526 30.94 -19.34 9.06
CA SER A 526 31.94 -18.43 9.62
C SER A 526 32.07 -17.11 8.85
N GLN A 527 31.81 -17.08 7.54
CA GLN A 527 31.79 -15.85 6.76
C GLN A 527 30.61 -14.98 7.16
N VAL A 528 29.43 -15.59 7.27
CA VAL A 528 28.20 -14.87 7.63
C VAL A 528 28.26 -14.35 9.07
N GLN A 529 28.72 -15.17 10.02
CA GLN A 529 28.88 -14.73 11.41
C GLN A 529 29.91 -13.60 11.56
N MET A 530 31.03 -13.64 10.81
CA MET A 530 32.07 -12.60 10.87
C MET A 530 31.56 -11.28 10.30
N ILE A 531 30.86 -11.33 9.17
CA ILE A 531 30.18 -10.17 8.58
C ILE A 531 29.20 -9.56 9.59
N PHE A 532 28.38 -10.39 10.24
CA PHE A 532 27.44 -9.91 11.26
C PHE A 532 28.12 -9.32 12.50
N GLN A 533 29.24 -9.87 12.96
CA GLN A 533 29.97 -9.29 14.10
C GLN A 533 30.65 -7.97 13.73
N LEU A 534 31.20 -7.85 12.53
CA LEU A 534 31.71 -6.58 11.99
C LEU A 534 30.62 -5.50 11.98
N LEU A 535 29.41 -5.88 11.60
CA LEU A 535 28.29 -4.96 11.51
C LEU A 535 27.68 -4.64 12.89
N LYS A 536 27.88 -5.51 13.89
CA LYS A 536 27.42 -5.30 15.26
C LYS A 536 28.38 -4.47 16.11
N THR A 537 29.69 -4.64 15.93
CA THR A 537 30.67 -4.19 16.92
C THR A 537 31.48 -2.96 16.52
N GLN A 538 31.17 -2.33 15.38
CA GLN A 538 31.80 -1.11 14.81
C GLN A 538 33.32 -1.18 14.57
N THR A 539 34.09 -1.93 15.36
CA THR A 539 35.55 -2.04 15.27
C THR A 539 36.04 -3.50 15.31
N TRP A 540 37.21 -3.74 14.70
CA TRP A 540 37.87 -5.06 14.77
C TRP A 540 38.29 -5.45 16.19
N ASP A 541 38.58 -4.47 17.05
CA ASP A 541 39.02 -4.74 18.41
C ASP A 541 37.87 -5.18 19.31
N ASP A 542 36.66 -4.70 19.06
CA ASP A 542 35.46 -5.20 19.74
C ASP A 542 35.13 -6.65 19.35
N ILE A 543 35.37 -7.05 18.10
CA ILE A 543 35.29 -8.47 17.70
C ILE A 543 36.32 -9.30 18.44
N LYS A 544 37.58 -8.85 18.52
CA LYS A 544 38.63 -9.56 19.27
C LYS A 544 38.28 -9.68 20.76
N ARG A 545 37.67 -8.63 21.35
CA ARG A 545 37.20 -8.63 22.74
C ARG A 545 36.02 -9.57 22.98
N SER A 546 35.15 -9.75 21.98
CA SER A 546 33.96 -10.62 22.09
C SER A 546 34.29 -12.10 22.31
N LYS A 547 35.50 -12.55 21.97
CA LYS A 547 35.94 -13.97 21.98
C LYS A 547 35.06 -14.92 21.15
N VAL A 548 34.18 -14.39 20.29
CA VAL A 548 33.31 -15.19 19.40
C VAL A 548 34.13 -15.89 18.32
N PHE A 549 35.26 -15.30 17.92
CA PHE A 549 36.22 -15.88 17.00
C PHE A 549 37.61 -15.91 17.62
N ASP A 550 38.41 -16.89 17.20
CA ASP A 550 39.82 -16.90 17.54
C ASP A 550 40.53 -15.69 16.89
N ARG A 551 41.57 -15.17 17.56
CA ARG A 551 42.30 -13.97 17.12
C ARG A 551 42.91 -14.14 15.72
N LYS A 552 43.33 -15.34 15.36
CA LYS A 552 43.95 -15.66 14.07
C LYS A 552 42.92 -15.58 12.94
N THR A 553 41.69 -16.04 13.18
CA THR A 553 40.55 -15.91 12.27
C THR A 553 40.18 -14.45 12.06
N VAL A 554 40.07 -13.65 13.14
CA VAL A 554 39.82 -12.20 13.01
C VAL A 554 40.92 -11.52 12.19
N TYR A 555 42.18 -11.85 12.46
CA TYR A 555 43.32 -11.30 11.71
C TYR A 555 43.29 -11.66 10.22
N ASN A 556 43.03 -12.93 9.88
CA ASN A 556 42.95 -13.38 8.48
C ASN A 556 41.82 -12.67 7.72
N TRP A 557 40.71 -12.38 8.40
CA TRP A 557 39.61 -11.60 7.84
C TRP A 557 39.96 -10.13 7.66
N GLN A 558 40.62 -9.53 8.63
CA GLN A 558 41.12 -8.17 8.54
C GLN A 558 42.06 -8.01 7.34
N GLN A 559 42.98 -8.96 7.13
CA GLN A 559 43.89 -8.96 5.98
C GLN A 559 43.16 -9.17 4.65
N ARG A 560 42.16 -10.06 4.61
CA ARG A 560 41.32 -10.24 3.41
C ARG A 560 40.55 -8.97 3.04
N ILE A 561 39.97 -8.27 4.02
CA ILE A 561 39.24 -7.03 3.77
C ILE A 561 40.19 -5.90 3.33
N LYS A 562 41.35 -5.75 3.99
CA LYS A 562 42.40 -4.82 3.55
C LYS A 562 42.82 -5.05 2.11
N LYS A 563 43.00 -6.32 1.71
CA LYS A 563 43.33 -6.72 0.35
C LYS A 563 42.21 -6.39 -0.65
N ILE A 564 40.94 -6.65 -0.29
CA ILE A 564 39.77 -6.31 -1.13
C ILE A 564 39.64 -4.79 -1.30
N GLN A 565 39.95 -4.01 -0.27
CA GLN A 565 39.87 -2.55 -0.28
C GLN A 565 41.09 -1.87 -0.91
N GLY A 566 42.14 -2.62 -1.30
CA GLY A 566 43.38 -2.06 -1.82
C GLY A 566 44.20 -1.28 -0.77
N LEU A 567 43.94 -1.49 0.52
CA LEU A 567 44.51 -0.74 1.65
C LEU A 567 45.78 -1.39 2.23
N GLU A 568 46.56 -2.10 1.42
CA GLU A 568 47.78 -2.77 1.93
C GLU A 568 48.87 -1.78 2.40
N ASN A 569 48.73 -0.45 2.16
CA ASN A 569 49.79 0.55 2.43
C ASN A 569 49.39 1.89 3.11
N SER A 570 48.34 1.98 3.94
CA SER A 570 48.11 3.23 4.71
C SER A 570 47.96 3.00 6.22
N ILE A 571 48.83 3.69 6.97
CA ILE A 571 48.88 3.69 8.43
C ILE A 571 48.45 5.08 8.92
N ASN A 572 47.52 5.09 9.88
CA ASN A 572 47.05 6.19 10.75
C ASN A 572 45.81 6.99 10.31
N PHE A 573 44.65 6.52 10.76
CA PHE A 573 43.50 7.34 11.12
C PHE A 573 43.12 6.96 12.54
N THR A 574 42.97 7.91 13.47
CA THR A 574 42.60 7.60 14.85
C THR A 574 41.15 8.02 15.13
N GLU A 575 40.37 7.00 15.46
CA GLU A 575 38.91 6.92 15.51
C GLU A 575 38.26 7.79 16.62
N ARG A 576 39.05 8.17 17.62
CA ARG A 576 38.57 8.83 18.85
C ARG A 576 38.12 10.28 18.64
N GLU A 577 38.78 11.01 17.74
CA GLU A 577 38.46 12.42 17.46
C GLU A 577 37.16 12.59 16.64
N PHE A 578 36.78 11.56 15.87
CA PHE A 578 35.57 11.55 15.05
C PHE A 578 34.32 11.24 15.87
N THR A 579 34.40 10.27 16.80
CA THR A 579 33.27 9.85 17.62
C THR A 579 32.82 10.92 18.61
N ASP A 580 33.76 11.64 19.24
CA ASP A 580 33.45 12.66 20.24
C ASP A 580 32.82 13.93 19.65
N SER A 581 33.11 14.23 18.38
CA SER A 581 32.49 15.33 17.63
C SER A 581 31.03 15.00 17.23
N ILE A 582 30.79 13.79 16.69
CA ILE A 582 29.47 13.36 16.20
C ILE A 582 28.46 13.17 17.32
N VAL A 583 28.86 12.61 18.48
CA VAL A 583 27.94 12.39 19.60
C VAL A 583 27.46 13.71 20.21
N LYS A 584 28.32 14.72 20.23
CA LYS A 584 28.01 16.06 20.77
C LYS A 584 27.06 16.85 19.85
N ASP A 585 27.19 16.68 18.53
CA ASP A 585 26.33 17.34 17.54
C ASP A 585 25.00 16.60 17.32
N CYS A 586 25.01 15.27 17.39
CA CYS A 586 23.79 14.45 17.29
C CYS A 586 22.86 14.63 18.50
N ALA A 587 23.39 14.83 19.72
CA ALA A 587 22.57 15.10 20.90
C ALA A 587 21.90 16.49 20.84
N LYS A 588 22.56 17.48 20.24
CA LYS A 588 22.01 18.83 19.99
C LYS A 588 20.93 18.82 18.90
N LEU A 589 21.13 18.06 17.82
CA LEU A 589 20.16 17.95 16.71
C LEU A 589 18.91 17.13 17.09
N TYR A 590 19.06 16.04 17.84
CA TYR A 590 17.95 15.10 18.06
C TYR A 590 16.90 15.61 19.08
N PHE A 591 17.32 16.30 20.14
CA PHE A 591 16.40 16.77 21.19
C PHE A 591 15.81 18.16 20.91
N ARG A 592 16.56 19.05 20.26
CA ARG A 592 16.10 20.42 19.98
C ARG A 592 15.22 20.46 18.72
N HIS A 593 15.64 19.81 17.64
CA HIS A 593 14.95 19.89 16.34
C HIS A 593 13.63 19.10 16.33
N TYR A 594 13.57 17.89 16.91
CA TYR A 594 12.35 17.07 16.89
C TYR A 594 11.30 17.55 17.91
N GLY A 595 11.75 18.06 19.06
CA GLY A 595 10.89 18.67 20.07
C GLY A 595 10.27 20.00 19.60
N GLU A 596 11.07 20.87 18.98
CA GLU A 596 10.60 22.14 18.42
C GLU A 596 9.77 21.93 17.13
N MET A 597 10.11 20.96 16.27
CA MET A 597 9.28 20.60 15.10
C MET A 597 7.87 20.14 15.49
N LEU A 598 7.74 19.29 16.52
CA LEU A 598 6.45 18.73 16.91
C LEU A 598 5.63 19.70 17.79
N ALA A 599 6.28 20.49 18.65
CA ALA A 599 5.60 21.39 19.57
C ALA A 599 5.26 22.77 18.95
N LEU A 600 6.08 23.28 18.02
CA LEU A 600 5.85 24.58 17.37
C LEU A 600 5.39 24.47 15.91
N TYR A 601 5.72 23.38 15.19
CA TYR A 601 5.62 23.30 13.73
C TYR A 601 4.89 22.08 13.21
N ASN A 602 3.80 21.62 13.82
CA ASN A 602 2.89 20.74 13.07
C ASN A 602 2.22 21.63 12.00
N PRO A 603 2.63 21.59 10.71
CA PRO A 603 2.10 22.49 9.69
C PRO A 603 0.65 22.10 9.41
N VAL A 604 0.29 20.83 9.64
CA VAL A 604 -1.08 20.36 9.67
C VAL A 604 -1.81 21.00 10.86
N SER A 605 -1.29 21.05 12.09
CA SER A 605 -1.95 21.79 13.18
C SER A 605 -2.02 23.30 12.96
N ARG A 606 -1.03 23.98 12.36
CA ARG A 606 -1.15 25.42 12.03
C ARG A 606 -2.10 25.66 10.86
N PHE A 607 -2.08 24.80 9.84
CA PHE A 607 -3.03 24.78 8.73
C PHE A 607 -4.46 24.48 9.20
N LEU A 608 -4.61 23.58 10.18
CA LEU A 608 -5.86 23.20 10.82
C LEU A 608 -6.33 24.22 11.87
N ASN A 609 -5.43 24.88 12.62
CA ASN A 609 -5.76 25.89 13.63
C ASN A 609 -6.06 27.27 13.02
N LYS A 610 -5.56 27.57 11.81
CA LYS A 610 -6.00 28.74 11.03
C LYS A 610 -7.40 28.58 10.43
N GLN A 611 -8.00 27.39 10.54
CA GLN A 611 -9.36 27.11 10.10
C GLN A 611 -10.21 26.83 11.34
N THR A 612 -11.16 27.72 11.64
CA THR A 612 -12.11 27.65 12.77
C THR A 612 -12.89 26.32 12.84
N LEU A 613 -12.85 25.51 11.78
CA LEU A 613 -13.63 24.28 11.59
C LEU A 613 -13.29 23.08 12.50
N LEU A 614 -12.21 23.13 13.30
CA LEU A 614 -11.82 22.02 14.18
C LEU A 614 -12.15 22.22 15.66
N LEU A 615 -12.60 23.42 16.06
CA LEU A 615 -13.14 23.64 17.42
C LEU A 615 -14.63 23.30 17.52
N GLU A 616 -15.29 23.02 16.39
CA GLU A 616 -16.72 22.63 16.33
C GLU A 616 -16.96 21.12 16.08
N VAL A 617 -15.90 20.29 16.09
CA VAL A 617 -15.97 18.82 16.03
C VAL A 617 -15.31 18.24 17.28
#